data_AF-A0A7C7VUH7-F1
#
_entry.id   AF-A0A7C7VUH7-F1
#
_cell.length_a   1.000
_cell.length_b   1.000
_cell.length_c   1.000
_cell.angle_alpha   90.00
_cell.angle_beta   90.00
_cell.angle_gamma   90.00
#
_symmetry.space_group_name_H-M   'P 1'
#
loop_
_entity.id
_entity.type
_entity.pdbx_description
1 polymer ?
#
loop_
_entity_poly.entity_id
_entity_poly.type
_entity_poly.pdbx_seq_one_letter_code
_entity_poly.pdbx_strand_id
1 'polypeptide(L)'
;MSVGAILVGAALTLLVGAYLARPFRRMRVEPDRAIEYWVAQVRERGGREARAQGRRGVEGPVNFCPQCGRRVGPEDRFCAGCGTRLRED
;
A
#
# COMPACT_ATOMS: atom_id res chain seq x y z
N MET A 1 43.02 -17.35 38.25
CA MET A 1 41.61 -16.90 38.19
C MET A 1 40.74 -18.00 38.78
N SER A 2 40.02 -17.72 39.86
CA SER A 2 39.14 -18.71 40.50
C SER A 2 38.02 -19.13 39.55
N VAL A 3 37.85 -20.43 39.33
CA VAL A 3 36.82 -20.99 38.42
C VAL A 3 35.43 -20.41 38.70
N GLY A 4 35.11 -20.13 39.96
CA GLY A 4 33.86 -19.47 40.36
C GLY A 4 33.62 -18.09 39.74
N ALA A 5 34.67 -17.28 39.55
CA ALA A 5 34.53 -15.96 38.93
C ALA A 5 34.16 -16.06 37.44
N ILE A 6 34.67 -17.09 36.76
CA ILE A 6 34.35 -17.35 35.34
C ILE A 6 32.89 -17.79 35.20
N LEU A 7 32.43 -18.69 36.07
CA LEU A 7 31.04 -19.17 36.05
C LEU A 7 30.05 -18.04 36.34
N VAL A 8 30.34 -17.18 37.32
CA VAL A 8 29.50 -16.02 37.65
C VAL A 8 29.49 -15.00 36.51
N GLY A 9 30.65 -14.71 35.91
CA GLY A 9 30.75 -13.82 34.76
C GLY A 9 29.97 -14.32 33.54
N ALA A 10 30.08 -15.63 33.24
CA ALA A 10 29.33 -16.24 32.14
C ALA A 10 27.81 -16.21 32.38
N ALA A 11 27.37 -16.53 33.61
CA ALA A 11 25.95 -16.49 33.97
C ALA A 11 25.36 -15.06 33.86
N LEU A 12 26.08 -14.05 34.37
CA LEU A 12 25.67 -12.65 34.26
C LEU A 12 25.60 -12.20 32.80
N THR A 13 26.60 -12.57 31.98
CA THR A 13 26.63 -12.22 30.56
C THR A 13 25.45 -12.83 29.80
N LEU A 14 25.13 -14.10 30.05
CA LEU A 14 23.97 -14.76 29.45
C LEU A 14 22.64 -14.13 29.90
N LEU A 15 22.52 -13.80 31.19
CA LEU A 15 21.33 -13.17 31.75
C LEU A 15 21.08 -11.78 31.13
N VAL A 16 22.13 -10.95 31.09
CA VAL A 16 22.08 -9.60 30.52
C VAL A 16 21.82 -9.67 29.01
N GLY A 17 22.51 -10.56 28.30
CA GLY A 17 22.27 -10.79 26.87
C GLY A 17 20.83 -11.24 26.59
N ALA A 18 20.29 -12.15 27.39
CA ALA A 18 18.90 -12.61 27.24
C ALA A 18 17.88 -11.50 27.54
N TYR A 19 18.16 -10.66 28.54
CA TYR A 19 17.33 -9.50 28.91
C TYR A 19 17.32 -8.44 27.80
N LEU A 20 18.51 -8.08 27.28
CA LEU A 20 18.64 -7.11 26.18
C LEU A 20 18.07 -7.65 24.86
N ALA A 21 18.20 -8.95 24.59
CA ALA A 21 17.60 -9.58 23.41
C ALA A 21 16.08 -9.82 23.54
N ARG A 22 15.51 -9.65 24.73
CA ARG A 22 14.07 -9.85 24.99
C ARG A 22 13.15 -8.90 24.21
N PRO A 23 13.36 -7.57 24.17
CA PRO A 23 12.53 -6.65 23.39
C PRO A 23 12.59 -6.94 21.88
N PHE A 24 13.77 -7.26 21.35
CA PHE A 24 13.94 -7.55 19.92
C PHE A 24 13.35 -8.90 19.49
N ARG A 25 13.36 -9.91 20.37
CA ARG A 25 12.67 -11.19 20.09
C ARG A 25 11.16 -11.03 20.02
N ARG A 26 10.57 -10.12 20.81
CA ARG A 26 9.13 -9.79 20.71
C ARG A 26 8.80 -9.04 19.41
N MET A 27 9.67 -8.10 19.00
CA MET A 27 9.51 -7.34 17.75
C MET A 27 9.57 -8.18 16.46
N ARG A 28 10.05 -9.44 16.47
CA ARG A 28 10.01 -10.30 15.27
C ARG A 28 8.73 -11.15 15.17
N VAL A 29 8.00 -11.37 16.26
CA VAL A 29 6.77 -12.18 16.28
C VAL A 29 5.50 -11.32 16.13
N GLU A 30 5.54 -10.06 16.58
CA GLU A 30 4.44 -9.09 16.44
C GLU A 30 4.20 -8.52 15.01
N PRO A 31 5.20 -8.27 14.15
CA PRO A 31 5.00 -7.57 12.89
C PRO A 31 4.21 -8.42 11.89
N ASP A 32 4.37 -9.75 11.87
CA ASP A 32 3.56 -10.62 11.00
C ASP A 32 2.06 -10.49 11.29
N ARG A 33 1.67 -10.41 12.58
CA ARG A 33 0.27 -10.18 12.98
C ARG A 33 -0.22 -8.78 12.61
N ALA A 34 0.62 -7.77 12.78
CA ALA A 34 0.29 -6.42 12.35
C ALA A 34 0.10 -6.37 10.83
N ILE A 35 0.99 -7.00 10.06
CA ILE A 35 0.93 -7.08 8.59
C ILE A 35 -0.35 -7.78 8.15
N GLU A 36 -0.68 -8.95 8.73
CA GLU A 36 -1.92 -9.67 8.41
C GLU A 36 -3.17 -8.81 8.66
N TYR A 37 -3.22 -8.09 9.79
CA TYR A 37 -4.30 -7.18 10.11
C TYR A 37 -4.44 -6.04 9.10
N TRP A 38 -3.34 -5.37 8.77
CA TRP A 38 -3.33 -4.27 7.80
C TRP A 38 -3.71 -4.75 6.39
N VAL A 39 -3.22 -5.93 5.96
CA VAL A 39 -3.56 -6.51 4.66
C VAL A 39 -5.05 -6.86 4.57
N ALA A 40 -5.63 -7.42 5.63
CA ALA A 40 -7.07 -7.69 5.70
C ALA A 40 -7.89 -6.40 5.55
N GLN A 41 -7.50 -5.33 6.26
CA GLN A 41 -8.19 -4.04 6.20
C GLN A 41 -8.13 -3.39 4.81
N VAL A 42 -6.99 -3.46 4.12
CA VAL A 42 -6.82 -2.88 2.77
C VAL A 42 -7.61 -3.66 1.73
N ARG A 43 -7.69 -4.99 1.83
CA ARG A 43 -8.49 -5.81 0.89
C ARG A 43 -9.98 -5.44 0.92
N GLU A 44 -10.52 -5.13 2.10
CA GLU A 44 -11.92 -4.70 2.22
C GLU A 44 -12.16 -3.29 1.66
N ARG A 45 -11.22 -2.35 1.85
CA ARG A 45 -11.33 -0.98 1.32
C ARG A 45 -11.12 -0.94 -0.20
N GLY A 46 -10.07 -1.60 -0.69
CA GLY A 46 -9.73 -1.66 -2.11
C GLY A 46 -10.81 -2.34 -2.96
N GLY A 47 -11.49 -3.37 -2.43
CA GLY A 47 -12.61 -4.01 -3.12
C GLY A 47 -13.83 -3.09 -3.29
N ARG A 48 -14.08 -2.19 -2.32
CA ARG A 48 -15.16 -1.19 -2.39
C ARG A 48 -14.80 -0.06 -3.35
N GLU A 49 -13.56 0.42 -3.31
CA GLU A 49 -13.06 1.47 -4.22
C GLU A 49 -13.01 0.99 -5.67
N ALA A 50 -12.52 -0.23 -5.93
CA ALA A 50 -12.49 -0.82 -7.27
C ALA A 50 -13.92 -0.99 -7.86
N ARG A 51 -14.89 -1.43 -7.04
CA ARG A 51 -16.30 -1.50 -7.47
C ARG A 51 -16.95 -0.12 -7.67
N ALA A 52 -16.56 0.88 -6.87
CA ALA A 52 -17.06 2.25 -7.02
C ALA A 52 -16.49 2.96 -8.26
N GLN A 53 -15.25 2.67 -8.64
CA GLN A 53 -14.61 3.22 -9.83
C GLN A 53 -15.12 2.54 -11.12
N GLY A 54 -15.39 1.23 -11.09
CA GLY A 54 -15.97 0.50 -12.22
C GLY A 54 -17.37 0.97 -12.65
N ARG A 55 -18.13 1.64 -11.78
CA ARG A 55 -19.44 2.25 -12.09
C ARG A 55 -19.39 3.75 -12.44
N ARG A 56 -18.23 4.40 -12.37
CA ARG A 56 -18.07 5.81 -12.80
C ARG A 56 -17.48 5.95 -14.19
N GLY A 57 -17.34 4.85 -14.93
CA GLY A 57 -17.06 4.88 -16.36
C GLY A 57 -18.31 5.26 -17.14
N VAL A 58 -18.56 6.57 -17.24
CA VAL A 58 -19.41 7.28 -18.22
C VAL A 58 -20.31 6.36 -19.07
N GLU A 59 -21.52 6.09 -18.60
CA GLU A 59 -22.61 5.50 -19.39
C GLU A 59 -23.19 6.59 -20.31
N GLY A 60 -22.46 6.89 -21.38
CA GLY A 60 -22.87 7.81 -22.44
C GLY A 60 -22.24 7.38 -23.77
N PRO A 61 -22.76 7.86 -24.91
CA PRO A 61 -22.16 7.58 -26.21
C PRO A 61 -20.67 7.96 -26.18
N VAL A 62 -19.82 6.97 -26.47
CA VAL A 62 -18.37 7.11 -26.44
C VAL A 62 -17.95 7.82 -27.73
N ASN A 63 -17.50 9.06 -27.61
CA ASN A 63 -16.95 9.81 -28.74
C ASN A 63 -15.42 9.71 -28.75
N PHE A 64 -14.82 9.91 -29.92
CA PHE A 64 -13.37 9.93 -30.11
C PHE A 64 -12.95 11.23 -30.80
N CYS A 65 -11.81 11.77 -30.41
CA CYS A 65 -11.24 12.94 -31.03
C CYS A 65 -10.78 12.61 -32.47
N PRO A 66 -11.21 13.37 -33.50
CA PRO A 66 -10.83 13.12 -34.89
C PRO A 66 -9.35 13.41 -35.18
N GLN A 67 -8.66 14.17 -34.32
CA GLN A 67 -7.25 14.50 -34.51
C GLN A 67 -6.29 13.50 -33.88
N CYS A 68 -6.55 13.03 -32.65
CA CYS A 68 -5.61 12.16 -31.92
C CYS A 68 -6.18 10.80 -31.51
N GLY A 69 -7.47 10.54 -31.77
CA GLY A 69 -8.12 9.27 -31.43
C GLY A 69 -8.38 9.06 -29.93
N ARG A 70 -8.08 10.04 -29.07
CA ARG A 70 -8.40 9.95 -27.64
C ARG A 70 -9.91 9.93 -27.41
N ARG A 71 -10.36 9.14 -26.44
CA ARG A 71 -11.74 9.14 -25.96
C ARG A 71 -12.12 10.51 -25.39
N VAL A 72 -13.27 11.03 -25.80
CA VAL A 72 -13.82 12.31 -25.36
C VAL A 72 -15.26 12.12 -24.89
N GLY A 73 -15.62 12.82 -23.82
CA GLY A 73 -16.99 12.82 -23.30
C GLY A 73 -17.92 13.70 -24.13
N PRO A 74 -19.24 13.49 -24.03
CA PRO A 74 -20.23 14.32 -24.73
C PRO A 74 -20.20 15.79 -24.29
N GLU A 75 -19.67 16.09 -23.09
CA GLU A 75 -19.55 17.44 -22.55
C GLU A 75 -18.23 18.16 -22.88
N ASP A 76 -17.25 17.44 -23.42
CA ASP A 76 -15.93 18.00 -23.70
C ASP A 76 -15.99 18.98 -24.88
N ARG A 77 -15.58 20.23 -24.64
CA ARG A 77 -15.43 21.25 -25.71
C ARG A 77 -14.08 21.16 -26.43
N PHE A 78 -13.07 20.66 -25.73
CA PHE A 78 -11.69 20.52 -26.21
C PHE A 78 -11.16 19.13 -25.83
N CYS A 79 -10.29 18.57 -26.67
CA CYS A 79 -9.63 17.31 -26.36
C CYS A 79 -8.54 17.50 -25.31
N ALA A 80 -8.62 16.77 -24.19
CA ALA A 80 -7.57 16.76 -23.15
C ALA A 80 -6.25 16.07 -23.61
N GLY A 81 -6.22 15.47 -24.81
CA GLY A 81 -5.02 14.87 -25.39
C GLY A 81 -4.24 15.83 -26.28
N CYS A 82 -4.92 16.46 -27.25
CA CYS A 82 -4.27 17.28 -28.29
C CYS A 82 -4.72 18.75 -28.31
N GLY A 83 -5.70 19.15 -27.48
CA GLY A 83 -6.20 20.52 -27.42
C GLY A 83 -7.15 20.93 -28.55
N THR A 84 -7.43 20.06 -29.53
CA THR A 84 -8.37 20.35 -30.63
C THR A 84 -9.79 20.57 -30.12
N ARG A 85 -10.51 21.55 -30.68
CA ARG A 85 -11.94 21.78 -30.43
C ARG A 85 -12.78 20.62 -30.95
N LEU A 86 -13.75 20.16 -30.15
CA LEU A 86 -14.63 19.04 -30.49
C LEU A 86 -16.05 19.48 -30.85
N ARG A 87 -16.46 20.65 -30.36
CA ARG A 87 -17.71 21.30 -30.77
C ARG A 87 -17.35 22.39 -31.78
N GLU A 88 -17.84 22.21 -33.00
CA GLU A 88 -17.88 23.21 -34.04
C GLU A 88 -19.16 24.03 -33.79
N ASP A 89 -19.02 25.35 -33.62
CA ASP A 89 -20.14 26.28 -33.86
C ASP A 89 -20.31 26.42 -35.37
#